data_AF-A0A3D2X9C0-F1
#
_entry.id   AF-A0A3D2X9C0-F1
#
_cell.length_a   1.000
_cell.length_b   1.000
_cell.length_c   1.000
_cell.angle_alpha   90.00
_cell.angle_beta   90.00
_cell.angle_gamma   90.00
#
_symmetry.space_group_name_H-M   'P 1'
#
loop_
_entity.id
_entity.type
_entity.pdbx_description
1 polymer ?
#
loop_
_entity_poly.entity_id
_entity_poly.type
_entity_poly.pdbx_seq_one_letter_code
_entity_poly.pdbx_strand_id
1 'polypeptide(L)'
;MPTLKKIRDTMKKQKIKSEIMEQMDFEADCNNPHNITSLIDKMDKLLTKEQCLSIMEKQGCCKGGQREKDCKEFALEHADKPFAEKLALMSSIQYMMSPCLNDDCTFTITFGGYQNGVHTGKNTCSCGSIKKLKQPFSVSSTYCGCCAGHFLYHYQNALGVKLKLKEINSSPLNTNGEQSCKFTFEVLD
;
A
#
# COMPACT_ATOMS: atom_id res chain seq x y z
N MET A 1 -3.86 -0.89 10.00
CA MET A 1 -2.41 -0.87 9.74
C MET A 1 -1.92 -2.31 9.65
N PRO A 2 -0.73 -2.60 9.10
CA PRO A 2 -0.20 -3.97 9.16
C PRO A 2 -0.09 -4.43 10.61
N THR A 3 -0.42 -5.69 10.87
CA THR A 3 -0.20 -6.35 12.15
C THR A 3 0.39 -7.73 11.89
N LEU A 4 1.21 -8.24 12.81
CA LEU A 4 1.86 -9.55 12.66
C LEU A 4 0.82 -10.66 12.44
N LYS A 5 -0.26 -10.66 13.23
CA LYS A 5 -1.40 -11.59 13.06
C LYS A 5 -2.01 -11.52 11.67
N LYS A 6 -2.30 -10.32 11.16
CA LYS A 6 -2.95 -10.18 9.84
C LYS A 6 -2.02 -10.60 8.70
N ILE A 7 -0.72 -10.34 8.82
CA ILE A 7 0.30 -10.83 7.87
C ILE A 7 0.33 -12.36 7.91
N ARG A 8 0.44 -12.97 9.09
CA ARG A 8 0.39 -14.43 9.26
C ARG A 8 -0.84 -15.06 8.62
N ASP A 9 -2.02 -14.52 8.92
CA ASP A 9 -3.29 -15.05 8.41
C ASP A 9 -3.36 -14.92 6.88
N THR A 10 -2.77 -13.86 6.31
CA THR A 10 -2.66 -13.69 4.86
C THR A 10 -1.71 -14.71 4.26
N MET A 11 -0.53 -14.91 4.85
CA MET A 11 0.45 -15.91 4.40
C MET A 11 -0.14 -17.33 4.42
N LYS A 12 -0.88 -17.70 5.47
CA LYS A 12 -1.61 -18.98 5.54
C LYS A 12 -2.62 -19.12 4.40
N LYS A 13 -3.43 -18.10 4.15
CA LYS A 13 -4.41 -18.10 3.05
C LYS A 13 -3.75 -18.24 1.68
N GLN A 14 -2.57 -17.65 1.51
CA GLN A 14 -1.77 -17.72 0.28
C GLN A 14 -0.89 -18.98 0.21
N LYS A 15 -1.01 -19.90 1.16
CA LYS A 15 -0.26 -21.16 1.20
C LYS A 15 1.26 -20.97 1.13
N ILE A 16 1.78 -19.92 1.78
CA ILE A 16 3.23 -19.81 2.01
C ILE A 16 3.67 -21.03 2.83
N LYS A 17 4.79 -21.65 2.43
CA LYS A 17 5.31 -22.86 3.07
C LYS A 17 5.52 -22.66 4.56
N SER A 18 5.11 -23.65 5.38
CA SER A 18 5.28 -23.60 6.84
C SER A 18 6.74 -23.41 7.24
N GLU A 19 7.68 -24.08 6.56
CA GLU A 19 9.13 -23.96 6.77
C GLU A 19 9.65 -22.51 6.64
N ILE A 20 9.03 -21.70 5.77
CA ILE A 20 9.35 -20.27 5.64
C ILE A 20 8.73 -19.49 6.79
N MET A 21 7.46 -19.79 7.12
CA MET A 21 6.72 -19.10 8.18
C MET A 21 7.33 -19.36 9.57
N GLU A 22 7.89 -20.54 9.83
CA GLU A 22 8.55 -20.90 11.09
C GLU A 22 9.80 -20.06 11.37
N GLN A 23 10.40 -19.44 10.35
CA GLN A 23 11.54 -18.54 10.51
C GLN A 23 11.11 -17.12 10.93
N MET A 24 9.82 -16.86 11.04
CA MET A 24 9.24 -15.55 11.32
C MET A 24 8.57 -15.52 12.71
N ASP A 25 8.75 -14.42 13.44
CA ASP A 25 8.11 -14.25 14.74
C ASP A 25 6.81 -13.46 14.59
N PHE A 26 5.69 -14.19 14.61
CA PHE A 26 4.36 -13.60 14.51
C PHE A 26 3.71 -13.27 15.85
N GLU A 27 4.31 -13.70 16.97
CA GLU A 27 3.79 -13.51 18.33
C GLU A 27 4.47 -12.34 19.06
N ALA A 28 5.47 -11.72 18.44
CA ALA A 28 6.12 -10.52 18.97
C ALA A 28 5.13 -9.38 19.28
N ASP A 29 5.50 -8.50 20.22
CA ASP A 29 4.68 -7.36 20.60
C ASP A 29 4.47 -6.39 19.43
N CYS A 30 3.23 -6.27 18.94
CA CYS A 30 2.90 -5.40 17.82
C CYS A 30 2.85 -3.91 18.19
N ASN A 31 2.93 -3.55 19.47
CA ASN A 31 3.07 -2.16 19.89
C ASN A 31 4.46 -1.60 19.57
N ASN A 32 5.46 -2.48 19.45
CA ASN A 32 6.77 -2.11 18.96
C ASN A 32 6.80 -2.12 17.41
N PRO A 33 6.89 -0.95 16.74
CA PRO A 33 6.92 -0.89 15.28
C PRO A 33 8.12 -1.64 14.67
N HIS A 34 9.22 -1.82 15.42
CA HIS A 34 10.39 -2.57 14.95
C HIS A 34 10.10 -4.05 14.71
N ASN A 35 9.13 -4.64 15.40
CA ASN A 35 8.78 -6.05 15.20
C ASN A 35 8.11 -6.27 13.83
N ILE A 36 7.26 -5.32 13.41
CA ILE A 36 6.62 -5.36 12.09
C ILE A 36 7.66 -5.15 10.98
N THR A 37 8.58 -4.19 11.16
CA THR A 37 9.62 -3.95 10.15
C THR A 37 10.56 -5.15 10.04
N SER A 38 10.97 -5.74 11.16
CA SER A 38 11.83 -6.93 11.18
C SER A 38 11.16 -8.15 10.52
N LEU A 39 9.85 -8.32 10.70
CA LEU A 39 9.09 -9.35 9.99
C LEU A 39 9.12 -9.12 8.47
N ILE A 40 8.92 -7.87 8.03
CA ILE A 40 8.94 -7.51 6.62
C ILE A 40 10.34 -7.69 6.03
N ASP A 41 11.41 -7.36 6.76
CA ASP A 41 12.78 -7.62 6.31
C ASP A 41 13.05 -9.13 6.14
N LYS A 42 12.43 -9.98 6.98
CA LYS A 42 12.46 -11.44 6.78
C LYS A 42 11.66 -11.86 5.55
N MET A 43 10.49 -11.25 5.31
CA MET A 43 9.72 -11.51 4.09
C MET A 43 10.54 -11.20 2.84
N ASP A 44 11.20 -10.05 2.79
CA ASP A 44 12.03 -9.64 1.64
C ASP A 44 13.19 -10.60 1.36
N LYS A 45 13.70 -11.30 2.39
CA LYS A 45 14.77 -12.30 2.26
C LYS A 45 14.27 -13.68 1.82
N LEU A 46 13.06 -14.06 2.22
CA LEU A 46 12.57 -15.45 2.12
C LEU A 46 11.48 -15.63 1.05
N LEU A 47 10.83 -14.56 0.61
CA LEU A 47 9.73 -14.58 -0.33
C LEU A 47 10.11 -13.90 -1.64
N THR A 48 9.37 -14.22 -2.70
CA THR A 48 9.50 -13.47 -3.95
C THR A 48 8.92 -12.06 -3.79
N LYS A 49 9.37 -11.11 -4.62
CA LYS A 49 8.80 -9.75 -4.68
C LYS A 49 7.28 -9.80 -4.84
N GLU A 50 6.78 -10.67 -5.71
CA GLU A 50 5.33 -10.83 -5.93
C GLU A 50 4.60 -11.30 -4.67
N GLN A 51 5.14 -12.28 -3.95
CA GLN A 51 4.56 -12.74 -2.68
C GLN A 51 4.55 -11.61 -1.64
N CYS A 52 5.66 -10.87 -1.48
CA CYS A 52 5.72 -9.72 -0.59
C CYS A 52 4.64 -8.69 -0.90
N LEU A 53 4.52 -8.27 -2.18
CA LEU A 53 3.51 -7.31 -2.62
C LEU A 53 2.09 -7.82 -2.37
N SER A 54 1.80 -9.07 -2.76
CA SER A 54 0.49 -9.70 -2.59
C SER A 54 0.08 -9.81 -1.11
N ILE A 55 1.02 -10.10 -0.21
CA ILE A 55 0.75 -10.13 1.23
C ILE A 55 0.48 -8.71 1.75
N MET A 56 1.33 -7.75 1.35
CA MET A 56 1.31 -6.40 1.91
C MET A 56 0.14 -5.55 1.44
N GLU A 57 -0.35 -5.73 0.20
CA GLU A 57 -1.56 -5.06 -0.28
C GLU A 57 -2.81 -5.44 0.54
N LYS A 58 -2.85 -6.65 1.14
CA LYS A 58 -3.97 -7.04 2.01
C LYS A 58 -3.92 -6.32 3.36
N GLN A 59 -2.81 -5.67 3.70
CA GLN A 59 -2.61 -4.97 4.96
C GLN A 59 -3.15 -3.52 4.98
N GLY A 60 -3.84 -3.11 3.90
CA GLY A 60 -4.53 -1.81 3.79
C GLY A 60 -5.34 -1.41 5.03
N CYS A 61 -5.20 -0.14 5.44
CA CYS A 61 -5.94 0.48 6.54
C CYS A 61 -6.93 1.53 6.03
N CYS A 62 -7.67 2.20 6.93
CA CYS A 62 -8.57 3.32 6.61
C CYS A 62 -9.52 3.02 5.43
N LYS A 63 -10.20 1.87 5.50
CA LYS A 63 -11.12 1.37 4.45
C LYS A 63 -12.56 1.85 4.62
N GLY A 64 -12.82 2.75 5.58
CA GLY A 64 -14.15 3.29 5.85
C GLY A 64 -14.15 4.82 5.92
N GLY A 65 -15.26 5.38 6.38
CA GLY A 65 -15.45 6.83 6.52
C GLY A 65 -15.87 7.50 5.22
N GLN A 66 -15.71 8.83 5.13
CA GLN A 66 -16.22 9.62 4.01
C GLN A 66 -15.64 9.17 2.66
N ARG A 67 -14.33 8.94 2.59
CA ARG A 67 -13.66 8.45 1.36
C ARG A 67 -14.28 7.18 0.80
N GLU A 68 -14.71 6.25 1.67
CA GLU A 68 -15.37 5.02 1.21
C GLU A 68 -16.74 5.33 0.59
N LYS A 69 -17.50 6.26 1.18
CA LYS A 69 -18.80 6.71 0.65
C LYS A 69 -18.61 7.40 -0.70
N ASP A 70 -17.67 8.34 -0.78
CA ASP A 70 -17.38 9.08 -2.02
C ASP A 70 -16.97 8.12 -3.16
N CYS A 71 -16.16 7.10 -2.87
CA CYS A 71 -15.80 6.08 -3.87
C CYS A 71 -17.01 5.27 -4.34
N LYS A 72 -17.95 4.93 -3.44
CA LYS A 72 -19.17 4.21 -3.80
C LYS A 72 -20.13 5.07 -4.60
N GLU A 73 -20.29 6.34 -4.24
CA GLU A 73 -21.10 7.33 -4.97
C GLU A 73 -20.53 7.56 -6.37
N PHE A 74 -19.22 7.76 -6.48
CA PHE A 74 -18.52 7.87 -7.76
C PHE A 74 -18.76 6.65 -8.67
N ALA A 75 -18.72 5.45 -8.11
CA ALA A 75 -18.95 4.22 -8.86
C ALA A 75 -20.38 4.15 -9.44
N LEU A 76 -21.37 4.67 -8.71
CA LEU A 76 -22.77 4.76 -9.17
C LEU A 76 -22.95 5.86 -10.21
N GLU A 77 -22.40 7.05 -9.96
CA GLU A 77 -22.51 8.21 -10.86
C GLU A 77 -21.90 7.95 -12.23
N HIS A 78 -20.82 7.17 -12.29
CA HIS A 78 -20.08 6.90 -13.52
C HIS A 78 -20.24 5.46 -14.00
N ALA A 79 -21.25 4.72 -13.56
CA ALA A 79 -21.38 3.28 -13.83
C ALA A 79 -21.26 2.93 -15.33
N ASP A 80 -21.81 3.79 -16.20
CA ASP A 80 -21.85 3.68 -17.66
C ASP A 80 -20.54 4.06 -18.37
N LYS A 81 -19.59 4.69 -17.65
CA LYS A 81 -18.32 5.13 -18.23
C LYS A 81 -17.31 3.99 -18.42
N PRO A 82 -16.53 4.01 -19.50
CA PRO A 82 -15.37 3.14 -19.66
C PRO A 82 -14.34 3.31 -18.54
N PHE A 83 -13.55 2.28 -18.29
CA PHE A 83 -12.51 2.27 -17.24
C PHE A 83 -11.57 3.49 -17.32
N ALA A 84 -11.03 3.79 -18.51
CA ALA A 84 -10.08 4.88 -18.69
C ALA A 84 -10.68 6.26 -18.34
N GLU A 85 -11.96 6.48 -18.65
CA GLU A 85 -12.68 7.71 -18.27
C GLU A 85 -12.89 7.79 -16.76
N LYS A 86 -13.34 6.69 -16.13
CA LYS A 86 -13.46 6.62 -14.66
C LYS A 86 -12.12 6.93 -13.99
N LEU A 87 -11.04 6.33 -14.50
CA LEU A 87 -9.70 6.53 -13.95
C LEU A 87 -9.26 8.00 -14.04
N ALA A 88 -9.50 8.67 -15.18
CA ALA A 88 -9.17 10.08 -15.35
C ALA A 88 -9.95 11.01 -14.39
N LEU A 89 -11.18 10.62 -14.03
CA LEU A 89 -12.05 11.37 -13.11
C LEU A 89 -11.74 11.14 -11.63
N MET A 90 -10.86 10.19 -11.27
CA MET A 90 -10.56 9.85 -9.87
C MET A 90 -10.10 11.04 -9.02
N SER A 91 -9.46 12.03 -9.63
CA SER A 91 -8.98 13.23 -8.94
C SER A 91 -10.11 14.11 -8.38
N SER A 92 -11.36 13.90 -8.81
CA SER A 92 -12.56 14.53 -8.23
C SER A 92 -12.83 14.07 -6.79
N ILE A 93 -12.39 12.86 -6.41
CA ILE A 93 -12.52 12.35 -5.06
C ILE A 93 -11.36 12.84 -4.19
N GLN A 94 -11.69 13.47 -3.06
CA GLN A 94 -10.68 13.98 -2.15
C GLN A 94 -9.69 12.89 -1.71
N TYR A 95 -8.39 13.19 -1.81
CA TYR A 95 -7.28 12.31 -1.45
C TYR A 95 -7.14 11.02 -2.27
N MET A 96 -7.82 10.90 -3.42
CA MET A 96 -7.63 9.76 -4.32
C MET A 96 -6.52 9.95 -5.35
N MET A 97 -5.88 11.12 -5.36
CA MET A 97 -4.79 11.48 -6.29
C MET A 97 -5.25 11.49 -7.75
N SER A 98 -4.33 11.87 -8.64
CA SER A 98 -4.54 11.81 -10.09
C SER A 98 -3.77 10.61 -10.65
N PRO A 99 -4.43 9.46 -10.90
CA PRO A 99 -3.77 8.31 -11.49
C PRO A 99 -3.38 8.58 -12.94
N CYS A 100 -2.27 8.00 -13.37
CA CYS A 100 -1.80 8.03 -14.76
C CYS A 100 -1.93 6.63 -15.36
N LEU A 101 -2.68 6.49 -16.46
CA LEU A 101 -2.75 5.24 -17.23
C LEU A 101 -1.46 5.05 -18.03
N ASN A 102 -0.88 3.86 -17.97
CA ASN A 102 0.34 3.49 -18.69
C ASN A 102 0.00 2.69 -19.97
N ASP A 103 0.95 2.60 -20.89
CA ASP A 103 0.77 1.90 -22.18
C ASP A 103 0.51 0.39 -22.03
N ASP A 104 0.96 -0.23 -20.93
CA ASP A 104 0.76 -1.65 -20.62
C ASP A 104 -0.57 -1.94 -19.88
N CYS A 105 -1.53 -1.02 -19.97
CA CYS A 105 -2.84 -1.07 -19.31
C CYS A 105 -2.79 -1.10 -17.77
N THR A 106 -1.64 -0.85 -17.16
CA THR A 106 -1.52 -0.57 -15.73
C THR A 106 -1.77 0.91 -15.45
N PHE A 107 -1.96 1.29 -14.19
CA PHE A 107 -1.97 2.70 -13.83
C PHE A 107 -1.12 2.98 -12.60
N THR A 108 -0.64 4.22 -12.52
CA THR A 108 0.28 4.66 -11.47
C THR A 108 -0.32 5.80 -10.69
N ILE A 109 -0.25 5.74 -9.36
CA ILE A 109 -0.55 6.87 -8.49
C ILE A 109 0.74 7.43 -7.93
N THR A 110 0.80 8.76 -7.80
CA THR A 110 1.89 9.47 -7.12
C THR A 110 1.30 10.36 -6.03
N PHE A 111 1.86 10.30 -4.83
CA PHE A 111 1.48 11.19 -3.74
C PHE A 111 2.67 11.45 -2.83
N GLY A 112 2.75 12.66 -2.32
CA GLY A 112 3.88 13.09 -1.52
C GLY A 112 3.61 14.39 -0.82
N GLY A 113 4.69 15.05 -0.43
CA GLY A 113 4.65 16.28 0.35
C GLY A 113 5.10 16.08 1.79
N TYR A 114 5.51 17.21 2.36
CA TYR A 114 6.00 17.29 3.72
C TYR A 114 4.82 17.44 4.67
N GLN A 115 4.64 16.47 5.56
CA GLN A 115 3.52 16.38 6.50
C GLN A 115 3.98 16.18 7.94
N ASN A 116 5.27 15.91 8.17
CA ASN A 116 5.86 15.70 9.49
C ASN A 116 7.39 15.75 9.44
N GLY A 117 8.05 15.86 10.59
CA GLY A 117 9.52 15.95 10.70
C GLY A 117 10.28 14.63 10.68
N VAL A 118 9.67 13.52 10.26
CA VAL A 118 10.27 12.17 10.43
C VAL A 118 11.34 11.89 9.37
N HIS A 119 11.27 12.56 8.22
CA HIS A 119 12.25 12.46 7.14
C HIS A 119 12.94 13.81 6.93
N THR A 120 14.18 13.77 6.43
CA THR A 120 14.95 15.00 6.15
C THR A 120 14.66 15.59 4.77
N GLY A 121 14.13 14.78 3.84
CA GLY A 121 13.73 15.22 2.51
C GLY A 121 12.39 15.96 2.46
N LYS A 122 11.92 16.26 1.24
CA LYS A 122 10.68 17.03 0.98
C LYS A 122 9.41 16.19 1.05
N ASN A 123 9.53 14.87 1.14
CA ASN A 123 8.41 13.94 1.23
C ASN A 123 8.46 13.20 2.56
N THR A 124 7.30 12.99 3.16
CA THR A 124 7.24 12.31 4.46
C THR A 124 6.18 11.22 4.46
N CYS A 125 6.47 10.10 5.13
CA CYS A 125 5.47 9.07 5.32
C CYS A 125 4.42 9.52 6.34
N SER A 126 3.15 9.33 6.01
CA SER A 126 2.02 9.73 6.85
C SER A 126 1.55 8.63 7.80
N CYS A 127 2.18 7.45 7.78
CA CYS A 127 1.77 6.30 8.58
C CYS A 127 2.01 6.52 10.07
N GLY A 128 0.99 6.28 10.91
CA GLY A 128 1.08 6.49 12.36
C GLY A 128 2.17 5.67 13.07
N SER A 129 2.51 4.47 12.59
CA SER A 129 3.64 3.68 13.13
C SER A 129 4.99 4.30 12.77
N ILE A 130 5.12 4.82 11.55
CA ILE A 130 6.38 5.39 11.06
C ILE A 130 6.65 6.73 11.72
N LYS A 131 5.61 7.56 11.91
CA LYS A 131 5.75 8.89 12.50
C LYS A 131 6.34 8.88 13.93
N LYS A 132 6.35 7.73 14.59
CA LYS A 132 6.87 7.53 15.94
C LYS A 132 8.33 7.06 15.97
N LEU A 133 8.89 6.68 14.82
CA LEU A 133 10.28 6.23 14.73
C LEU A 133 11.24 7.42 14.86
N LYS A 134 12.36 7.19 15.54
CA LYS A 134 13.45 8.17 15.65
C LYS A 134 14.51 7.85 14.59
N GLN A 135 15.02 8.87 13.92
CA GLN A 135 16.13 8.72 12.97
C GLN A 135 17.45 8.42 13.71
N PRO A 136 18.39 7.68 13.09
CA PRO A 136 18.24 7.02 11.80
C PRO A 136 17.37 5.76 11.89
N PHE A 137 16.50 5.54 10.91
CA PHE A 137 15.82 4.25 10.74
C PHE A 137 15.89 3.78 9.29
N SER A 138 15.85 2.46 9.09
CA SER A 138 15.68 1.84 7.79
C SER A 138 14.40 1.03 7.81
N VAL A 139 13.52 1.28 6.84
CA VAL A 139 12.28 0.51 6.66
C VAL A 139 12.18 0.15 5.19
N SER A 140 12.04 -1.15 4.92
CA SER A 140 11.85 -1.65 3.56
C SER A 140 10.67 -0.98 2.86
N SER A 141 10.82 -0.71 1.56
CA SER A 141 9.73 -0.21 0.72
C SER A 141 8.56 -1.20 0.66
N THR A 142 8.77 -2.49 0.91
CA THR A 142 7.71 -3.50 1.06
C THR A 142 6.68 -3.11 2.13
N TYR A 143 7.10 -2.38 3.18
CA TYR A 143 6.18 -1.82 4.19
C TYR A 143 5.09 -0.95 3.55
N CYS A 144 5.43 -0.20 2.50
CA CYS A 144 4.50 0.68 1.79
C CYS A 144 3.40 -0.08 1.05
N GLY A 145 3.50 -1.41 0.90
CA GLY A 145 2.42 -2.23 0.37
C GLY A 145 1.13 -2.10 1.19
N CYS A 146 1.20 -1.77 2.49
CA CYS A 146 -0.01 -1.47 3.25
C CYS A 146 -0.68 -0.16 2.81
N CYS A 147 0.09 0.84 2.37
CA CYS A 147 -0.45 2.10 1.86
C CYS A 147 -1.00 1.90 0.44
N ALA A 148 -0.28 1.17 -0.40
CA ALA A 148 -0.78 0.74 -1.70
C ALA A 148 -2.09 -0.05 -1.56
N GLY A 149 -2.17 -0.96 -0.59
CA GLY A 149 -3.38 -1.72 -0.26
C GLY A 149 -4.57 -0.89 0.23
N HIS A 150 -4.31 0.28 0.81
CA HIS A 150 -5.35 1.25 1.14
C HIS A 150 -5.93 1.88 -0.12
N PHE A 151 -5.08 2.35 -1.04
CA PHE A 151 -5.53 2.88 -2.32
C PHE A 151 -6.21 1.81 -3.16
N LEU A 152 -5.63 0.62 -3.28
CA LEU A 152 -6.20 -0.51 -4.00
C LEU A 152 -7.66 -0.77 -3.59
N TYR A 153 -7.95 -0.79 -2.29
CA TYR A 153 -9.33 -0.99 -1.82
C TYR A 153 -10.30 0.08 -2.35
N HIS A 154 -9.93 1.36 -2.23
CA HIS A 154 -10.79 2.47 -2.64
C HIS A 154 -10.91 2.57 -4.17
N TYR A 155 -9.81 2.36 -4.89
CA TYR A 155 -9.81 2.33 -6.35
C TYR A 155 -10.66 1.18 -6.90
N GLN A 156 -10.61 -0.02 -6.32
CA GLN A 156 -11.49 -1.11 -6.73
C GLN A 156 -12.97 -0.75 -6.53
N ASN A 157 -13.31 -0.11 -5.41
CA ASN A 157 -14.69 0.30 -5.14
C ASN A 157 -15.17 1.39 -6.11
N ALA A 158 -14.32 2.37 -6.42
CA ALA A 158 -14.64 3.48 -7.31
C ALA A 158 -14.72 3.06 -8.79
N LEU A 159 -13.79 2.21 -9.23
CA LEU A 159 -13.67 1.82 -10.64
C LEU A 159 -14.50 0.59 -11.00
N GLY A 160 -14.94 -0.18 -10.01
CA GLY A 160 -15.74 -1.39 -10.22
C GLY A 160 -14.96 -2.56 -10.83
N VAL A 161 -13.63 -2.56 -10.70
CA VAL A 161 -12.74 -3.61 -11.23
C VAL A 161 -11.91 -4.24 -10.11
N LYS A 162 -11.34 -5.42 -10.38
CA LYS A 162 -10.34 -6.01 -9.51
C LYS A 162 -8.97 -5.46 -9.85
N LEU A 163 -8.16 -5.21 -8.82
CA LEU A 163 -6.82 -4.66 -8.97
C LEU A 163 -5.80 -5.49 -8.20
N LYS A 164 -4.55 -5.42 -8.64
CA LYS A 164 -3.37 -5.97 -7.95
C LYS A 164 -2.28 -4.92 -7.87
N LEU A 165 -1.55 -4.87 -6.76
CA LEU A 165 -0.32 -4.10 -6.66
C LEU A 165 0.77 -4.77 -7.50
N LYS A 166 1.16 -4.12 -8.59
CA LYS A 166 2.24 -4.57 -9.47
C LYS A 166 3.60 -4.13 -8.97
N GLU A 167 3.70 -2.89 -8.50
CA GLU A 167 4.97 -2.34 -8.06
C GLU A 167 4.84 -1.20 -7.03
N ILE A 168 5.81 -1.16 -6.11
CA ILE A 168 6.12 0.01 -5.28
C ILE A 168 7.32 0.69 -5.94
N ASN A 169 7.07 1.73 -6.75
CA ASN A 169 8.10 2.36 -7.57
C ASN A 169 9.03 3.26 -6.74
N SER A 170 8.49 3.96 -5.73
CA SER A 170 9.27 4.81 -4.83
C SER A 170 8.56 5.04 -3.49
N SER A 171 9.33 5.39 -2.45
CA SER A 171 8.82 5.73 -1.13
C SER A 171 9.76 6.65 -0.34
N PRO A 172 9.22 7.57 0.48
CA PRO A 172 10.02 8.31 1.47
C PRO A 172 10.77 7.41 2.46
N LEU A 173 10.29 6.18 2.70
CA LEU A 173 10.85 5.28 3.72
C LEU A 173 12.26 4.80 3.39
N ASN A 174 12.52 4.46 2.12
CA ASN A 174 13.81 3.93 1.68
C ASN A 174 14.70 4.98 1.01
N THR A 175 14.18 6.19 0.76
CA THR A 175 14.96 7.31 0.20
C THR A 175 15.11 8.49 1.18
N ASN A 176 14.75 8.29 2.45
CA ASN A 176 14.72 9.34 3.48
C ASN A 176 14.03 10.65 3.03
N GLY A 177 12.91 10.51 2.34
CA GLY A 177 12.08 11.64 1.87
C GLY A 177 12.54 12.34 0.60
N GLU A 178 13.60 11.86 -0.07
CA GLU A 178 13.99 12.36 -1.39
C GLU A 178 12.87 12.15 -2.42
N GLN A 179 12.28 10.96 -2.48
CA GLN A 179 11.21 10.61 -3.41
C GLN A 179 9.84 10.56 -2.74
N SER A 180 8.80 10.86 -3.50
CA SER A 180 7.40 10.69 -3.11
C SER A 180 6.99 9.21 -3.14
N CYS A 181 5.81 8.90 -2.61
CA CYS A 181 5.23 7.56 -2.79
C CYS A 181 4.70 7.42 -4.22
N LYS A 182 5.09 6.33 -4.90
CA LYS A 182 4.60 5.99 -6.23
C LYS A 182 4.30 4.50 -6.31
N PHE A 183 3.07 4.15 -6.68
CA PHE A 183 2.61 2.76 -6.75
C PHE A 183 1.95 2.49 -8.10
N THR A 184 2.27 1.34 -8.70
CA THR A 184 1.68 0.87 -9.96
C THR A 184 0.72 -0.28 -9.68
N PHE A 185 -0.49 -0.19 -10.23
CA PHE A 185 -1.53 -1.20 -10.12
C PHE A 185 -1.85 -1.81 -11.48
N GLU A 186 -2.08 -3.11 -11.46
CA GLU A 186 -2.56 -3.90 -12.59
C GLU A 186 -4.07 -4.09 -12.47
N VAL A 187 -4.78 -3.93 -13.58
CA VAL A 187 -6.21 -4.25 -13.69
C VAL A 187 -6.32 -5.74 -13.99
N LEU A 188 -7.13 -6.45 -13.20
CA LEU A 188 -7.38 -7.88 -13.38
C LEU A 188 -8.71 -8.07 -14.10
N ASP A 189 -8.74 -9.02 -15.03
CA ASP A 189 -9.94 -9.51 -15.70
C ASP A 189 -10.97 -10.13 -14.72
#